data_AF-A0A7C8ALN3-F1
#
_entry.id   AF-A0A7C8ALN3-F1
#
_cell.length_a   1.000
_cell.length_b   1.000
_cell.length_c   1.000
_cell.angle_alpha   90.00
_cell.angle_beta   90.00
_cell.angle_gamma   90.00
#
_symmetry.space_group_name_H-M   'P 1'
#
loop_
_entity.id
_entity.type
_entity.pdbx_description
1 polymer ?
#
loop_
_entity_poly.entity_id
_entity_poly.type
_entity_poly.pdbx_seq_one_letter_code
_entity_poly.pdbx_strand_id
1 'polypeptide(L)'
;MNTKSPAPKTPAKGAAPKRASTKGASSKSILQENWHLVALVVVCLLGAVIFGLRKGPAKEEAIGESIIDQAGALSARGGGPQEPPKRTRGGAEERARETIEAHRRKVVEDPDREDAPILINAMGNLYMQKLRDYERAVECYEQILTDHPNSDETRSALVNLANCYEKLNDLNSARRTYRRMLAAFPEGTQERNFAQAQLDRF
;
A
#
# COMPACT_ATOMS: atom_id res chain seq x y z
N MET A 1 7.05 -75.42 -9.03
CA MET A 1 6.89 -76.16 -7.75
C MET A 1 7.77 -75.52 -6.70
N ASN A 2 7.11 -74.97 -5.70
CA ASN A 2 7.52 -74.52 -4.36
C ASN A 2 8.90 -75.00 -3.84
N THR A 3 9.75 -74.11 -3.30
CA THR A 3 9.86 -73.86 -1.85
C THR A 3 11.03 -72.93 -1.45
N LYS A 4 10.67 -71.91 -0.66
CA LYS A 4 11.38 -71.31 0.50
C LYS A 4 12.74 -70.59 0.31
N SER A 5 12.65 -69.26 0.37
CA SER A 5 13.66 -68.36 0.95
C SER A 5 14.02 -68.74 2.39
N PRO A 6 15.29 -68.56 2.80
CA PRO A 6 15.66 -68.34 4.19
C PRO A 6 15.93 -66.84 4.45
N ALA A 7 15.26 -66.30 5.47
CA ALA A 7 15.57 -65.00 6.05
C ALA A 7 16.90 -65.04 6.81
N PRO A 8 17.70 -63.95 6.86
CA PRO A 8 18.81 -63.86 7.79
C PRO A 8 18.30 -63.46 9.19
N LYS A 9 18.50 -64.36 10.16
CA LYS A 9 18.38 -64.06 11.58
C LYS A 9 19.69 -63.46 12.08
N THR A 10 19.61 -62.31 12.72
CA THR A 10 20.67 -61.71 13.54
C THR A 10 21.06 -62.65 14.68
N PRO A 11 22.34 -62.68 15.09
CA PRO A 11 22.64 -62.09 16.40
C PRO A 11 24.06 -61.51 16.52
N ALA A 12 24.22 -60.40 17.26
CA ALA A 12 25.30 -60.26 18.24
C ALA A 12 25.19 -58.91 18.98
N LYS A 13 24.88 -59.02 20.29
CA LYS A 13 25.19 -58.02 21.32
C LYS A 13 26.69 -57.76 21.34
N GLY A 14 27.08 -56.48 21.37
CA GLY A 14 28.47 -56.07 21.58
C GLY A 14 28.53 -54.68 22.21
N ALA A 15 28.71 -54.69 23.53
CA ALA A 15 29.36 -53.67 24.38
C ALA A 15 29.12 -52.17 24.12
N ALA A 16 28.46 -51.54 25.09
CA ALA A 16 28.56 -50.11 25.34
C ALA A 16 29.97 -49.71 25.82
N PRO A 17 30.47 -48.51 25.44
CA PRO A 17 31.42 -47.79 26.27
C PRO A 17 30.82 -46.47 26.80
N LYS A 18 30.69 -46.46 28.12
CA LYS A 18 30.96 -45.38 29.08
C LYS A 18 30.58 -43.94 28.67
N ARG A 19 29.54 -43.45 29.35
CA ARG A 19 29.21 -42.04 29.59
C ARG A 19 30.47 -41.21 29.87
N ALA A 20 30.79 -40.30 28.96
CA ALA A 20 31.58 -39.11 29.28
C ALA A 20 30.61 -38.01 29.71
N SER A 21 30.64 -37.70 31.00
CA SER A 21 30.00 -36.54 31.60
C SER A 21 30.70 -35.28 31.12
N THR A 22 30.15 -34.58 30.12
CA THR A 22 30.51 -33.19 29.86
C THR A 22 29.62 -32.29 30.69
N LYS A 23 30.27 -31.74 31.73
CA LYS A 23 29.84 -30.65 32.60
C LYS A 23 28.95 -29.63 31.87
N GLY A 24 27.88 -29.21 32.55
CA GLY A 24 27.07 -28.06 32.17
C GLY A 24 27.94 -26.87 31.85
N ALA A 25 27.93 -26.47 30.57
CA ALA A 25 28.53 -25.24 30.12
C ALA A 25 27.67 -24.09 30.63
N SER A 26 28.31 -23.26 31.45
CA SER A 26 27.79 -22.07 32.09
C SER A 26 27.10 -21.14 31.07
N SER A 27 25.77 -21.04 31.13
CA SER A 27 24.97 -20.04 30.40
C SER A 27 25.22 -18.60 30.88
N LYS A 28 26.21 -18.37 31.75
CA LYS A 28 26.47 -17.08 32.40
C LYS A 28 27.57 -16.22 31.77
N SER A 29 28.32 -16.68 30.76
CA SER A 29 29.47 -15.89 30.25
C SER A 29 29.17 -14.98 29.06
N ILE A 30 28.32 -15.38 28.10
CA ILE A 30 28.14 -14.60 26.86
C ILE A 30 27.37 -13.29 27.11
N LEU A 31 26.39 -13.28 28.01
CA LEU A 31 25.64 -12.07 28.36
C LEU A 31 26.45 -11.07 29.21
N GLN A 32 27.44 -11.55 29.97
CA GLN A 32 28.25 -10.69 30.85
C GLN A 32 29.43 -10.06 30.10
N GLU A 33 30.08 -10.79 29.20
CA GLU A 33 31.24 -10.28 28.44
C GLU A 33 30.83 -9.24 27.39
N ASN A 34 29.66 -9.43 26.76
CA ASN A 34 29.23 -8.61 25.62
C ASN A 34 28.01 -7.73 25.94
N TRP A 35 27.87 -7.30 27.20
CA TRP A 35 26.80 -6.41 27.63
C TRP A 35 26.74 -5.11 26.81
N HIS A 36 27.91 -4.58 26.42
CA HIS A 36 28.02 -3.37 25.60
C HIS A 36 27.49 -3.58 24.17
N LEU A 37 27.67 -4.75 23.56
CA LEU A 37 27.10 -5.07 22.25
C LEU A 37 25.58 -5.22 22.32
N VAL A 38 25.08 -5.87 23.38
CA VAL A 38 23.63 -5.98 23.63
C VAL A 38 23.02 -4.59 23.83
N ALA A 39 23.65 -3.74 24.64
CA ALA A 39 23.21 -2.37 24.83
C ALA A 39 23.23 -1.56 23.53
N LEU A 40 24.25 -1.72 22.69
CA LEU A 40 24.35 -1.02 21.40
C LEU A 40 23.24 -1.45 20.43
N VAL A 41 22.94 -2.75 20.35
CA VAL A 41 21.82 -3.26 19.53
C VAL A 41 20.48 -2.71 20.04
N VAL A 42 20.27 -2.69 21.36
CA VAL A 42 19.03 -2.13 21.95
C VAL A 42 18.92 -0.63 21.67
N VAL A 43 20.00 0.15 21.79
CA VAL A 43 20.00 1.58 21.45
C VAL A 43 19.76 1.81 19.96
N CYS A 44 20.32 0.99 19.07
CA CYS A 44 20.05 1.06 17.63
C CYS A 44 18.59 0.72 17.31
N LEU A 45 18.01 -0.29 17.97
CA LEU A 45 16.60 -0.65 17.80
C LEU A 45 15.67 0.44 18.33
N LEU A 46 15.96 1.01 19.51
CA LEU A 46 15.19 2.13 20.08
C LEU A 46 15.35 3.41 19.24
N GLY A 47 16.55 3.69 18.75
CA GLY A 47 16.84 4.80 17.84
C GLY A 47 16.12 4.67 16.51
N ALA A 48 16.02 3.46 15.95
CA ALA A 48 15.25 3.20 14.73
C ALA A 48 13.74 3.39 14.94
N VAL A 49 13.21 3.08 16.13
CA VAL A 49 11.81 3.35 16.50
C VAL A 49 11.56 4.86 16.65
N ILE A 50 12.47 5.60 17.30
CA ILE A 50 12.35 7.06 17.45
C ILE A 50 12.54 7.79 16.11
N PHE A 51 13.47 7.34 15.27
CA PHE A 51 13.72 7.89 13.93
C PHE A 51 12.60 7.52 12.95
N GLY A 52 12.03 6.31 13.07
CA GLY A 52 10.87 5.86 12.31
C GLY A 52 9.58 6.58 12.67
N LEU A 53 9.43 7.03 13.92
CA LEU A 53 8.31 7.88 14.38
C LEU A 53 8.53 9.38 14.07
N ARG A 54 9.69 9.77 13.51
CA ARG A 54 10.02 11.14 13.12
C ARG A 54 10.07 11.32 11.59
N LYS A 55 9.19 10.63 10.86
CA LYS A 55 8.77 11.03 9.51
C LYS A 55 7.28 11.37 9.48
N GLY A 56 6.90 12.34 10.30
CA GLY A 56 5.74 13.17 10.00
C GLY A 56 6.17 14.25 8.99
N PRO A 57 5.43 14.49 7.89
CA PRO A 57 5.77 15.57 6.96
C PRO A 57 5.48 16.91 7.65
N ALA A 58 6.51 17.55 8.18
CA ALA A 58 6.47 18.97 8.47
C ALA A 58 6.36 19.72 7.14
N LYS A 59 5.13 20.04 6.75
CA LYS A 59 4.85 21.08 5.77
C LYS A 59 5.05 22.41 6.46
N GLU A 60 6.23 22.97 6.32
CA GLU A 60 6.49 24.36 6.65
C GLU A 60 6.66 25.09 5.31
N GLU A 61 5.52 25.46 4.72
CA GLU A 61 5.48 26.51 3.71
C GLU A 61 5.79 27.82 4.43
N ALA A 62 7.06 28.22 4.41
CA ALA A 62 7.46 29.57 4.74
C ALA A 62 6.96 30.49 3.61
N ILE A 63 5.78 31.05 3.83
CA ILE A 63 5.25 32.21 3.12
C ILE A 63 6.14 33.39 3.51
N GLY A 64 7.18 33.65 2.72
CA GLY A 64 7.94 34.89 2.75
C GLY A 64 7.27 35.93 1.87
N GLU A 65 6.04 36.32 2.19
CA GLU A 65 5.46 37.55 1.60
C GLU A 65 5.95 38.75 2.39
N SER A 66 6.91 39.44 1.78
CA SER A 66 7.20 40.86 2.04
C SER A 66 6.00 41.69 1.55
N ILE A 67 5.04 41.96 2.43
CA ILE A 67 4.05 43.02 2.22
C ILE A 67 4.21 44.06 3.33
N ILE A 68 5.10 45.01 3.08
CA ILE A 68 4.96 46.38 3.57
C ILE A 68 5.31 47.28 2.39
N ASP A 69 4.30 47.66 1.63
CA ASP A 69 4.27 49.00 1.04
C ASP A 69 2.82 49.44 0.95
N GLN A 70 2.43 50.21 1.95
CA GLN A 70 1.15 50.88 2.02
C GLN A 70 1.22 52.18 1.21
N ALA A 71 0.05 52.52 0.68
CA ALA A 71 -0.44 53.88 0.47
C ALA A 71 0.07 54.65 -0.76
N GLY A 72 -0.76 54.64 -1.79
CA GLY A 72 -0.77 55.66 -2.83
C GLY A 72 -2.04 55.59 -3.67
N ALA A 73 -2.92 56.57 -3.46
CA ALA A 73 -4.03 56.98 -4.32
C ALA A 73 -5.37 56.21 -4.23
N LEU A 74 -6.27 56.81 -3.46
CA LEU A 74 -7.69 56.94 -3.78
C LEU A 74 -7.89 57.38 -5.24
N SER A 75 -8.74 56.68 -5.99
CA SER A 75 -9.90 57.21 -6.72
C SER A 75 -10.27 56.33 -7.93
N ALA A 76 -11.55 56.41 -8.34
CA ALA A 76 -12.16 55.91 -9.58
C ALA A 76 -12.73 54.47 -9.60
N ARG A 77 -14.01 54.43 -9.24
CA ARG A 77 -15.12 53.70 -9.87
C ARG A 77 -14.85 53.22 -11.32
N GLY A 78 -15.02 51.92 -11.57
CA GLY A 78 -15.14 51.35 -12.91
C GLY A 78 -15.17 49.83 -12.90
N GLY A 79 -16.38 49.25 -13.04
CA GLY A 79 -16.53 47.81 -13.27
C GLY A 79 -15.91 47.43 -14.63
N GLY A 80 -14.71 46.89 -14.59
CA GLY A 80 -14.11 46.17 -15.72
C GLY A 80 -14.55 44.70 -15.70
N PRO A 81 -14.50 43.99 -16.84
CA PRO A 81 -14.80 42.55 -16.87
C PRO A 81 -13.88 41.86 -15.86
N GLN A 82 -14.45 41.15 -14.90
CA GLN A 82 -13.65 40.21 -14.11
C GLN A 82 -13.01 39.27 -15.13
N GLU A 83 -11.68 39.31 -15.26
CA GLU A 83 -10.97 38.24 -15.95
C GLU A 83 -11.45 36.94 -15.30
N PRO A 84 -11.98 35.97 -16.09
CA PRO A 84 -12.39 34.71 -15.52
C PRO A 84 -11.19 34.13 -14.77
N PRO A 85 -11.36 33.65 -13.52
CA PRO A 85 -10.23 33.22 -12.71
C PRO A 85 -9.41 32.24 -13.53
N LYS A 86 -8.12 32.57 -13.74
CA LYS A 86 -7.16 31.67 -14.38
C LYS A 86 -7.36 30.32 -13.71
N ARG A 87 -7.78 29.30 -14.47
CA ARG A 87 -8.00 27.94 -13.94
C ARG A 87 -6.65 27.40 -13.48
N THR A 88 -6.23 27.78 -12.28
CA THR A 88 -5.02 27.30 -11.66
C THR A 88 -5.22 25.83 -11.35
N ARG A 89 -4.20 25.02 -11.62
CA ARG A 89 -4.18 23.58 -11.29
C ARG A 89 -4.56 23.34 -9.82
N GLY A 90 -4.15 24.24 -8.93
CA GLY A 90 -4.51 24.23 -7.51
C GLY A 90 -6.02 24.21 -7.25
N GLY A 91 -6.82 25.00 -7.98
CA GLY A 91 -8.27 25.01 -7.78
C GLY A 91 -8.98 23.73 -8.23
N ALA A 92 -8.40 22.99 -9.20
CA ALA A 92 -8.96 21.69 -9.59
C ALA A 92 -8.62 20.58 -8.58
N GLU A 93 -7.41 20.61 -8.02
CA GLU A 93 -6.97 19.69 -6.97
C GLU A 93 -7.71 19.94 -5.64
N GLU A 94 -7.96 21.20 -5.30
CA GLU A 94 -8.75 21.61 -4.13
C GLU A 94 -10.19 21.10 -4.22
N ARG A 95 -10.91 21.38 -5.32
CA ARG A 95 -12.26 20.83 -5.55
C ARG A 95 -12.30 19.31 -5.51
N ALA A 96 -11.25 18.65 -6.00
CA ALA A 96 -11.15 17.19 -5.92
C ALA A 96 -11.07 16.72 -4.46
N ARG A 97 -10.25 17.38 -3.62
CA ARG A 97 -10.13 17.06 -2.19
C ARG A 97 -11.43 17.29 -1.43
N GLU A 98 -12.13 18.40 -1.69
CA GLU A 98 -13.43 18.68 -1.09
C GLU A 98 -14.47 17.61 -1.45
N THR A 99 -14.51 17.21 -2.72
CA THR A 99 -15.43 16.17 -3.20
C THR A 99 -15.11 14.82 -2.56
N ILE A 100 -13.82 14.47 -2.47
CA ILE A 100 -13.36 13.25 -1.81
C ILE A 100 -13.81 13.23 -0.34
N GLU A 101 -13.62 14.34 0.39
CA GLU A 101 -14.02 14.43 1.80
C GLU A 101 -15.54 14.28 1.96
N ALA A 102 -16.32 14.92 1.08
CA ALA A 102 -17.77 14.82 1.09
C ALA A 102 -18.26 13.38 0.81
N HIS A 103 -17.62 12.65 -0.11
CA HIS A 103 -17.91 11.24 -0.37
C HIS A 103 -17.47 10.36 0.79
N ARG A 104 -16.26 10.56 1.33
CA ARG A 104 -15.76 9.79 2.48
C ARG A 104 -16.69 9.90 3.67
N ARG A 105 -17.18 11.11 3.97
CA ARG A 105 -18.12 11.33 5.08
C ARG A 105 -19.38 10.49 4.92
N LYS A 106 -19.97 10.45 3.71
CA LYS A 106 -21.16 9.64 3.42
C LYS A 106 -20.91 8.14 3.62
N VAL A 107 -19.76 7.64 3.17
CA VAL A 107 -19.40 6.22 3.32
C VAL A 107 -19.12 5.87 4.78
N VAL A 108 -18.51 6.78 5.56
CA VAL A 108 -18.27 6.55 6.99
C VAL A 108 -19.55 6.61 7.83
N GLU A 109 -20.46 7.52 7.48
CA GLU A 109 -21.76 7.67 8.17
C GLU A 109 -22.67 6.46 7.97
N ASP A 110 -22.65 5.88 6.77
CA ASP A 110 -23.42 4.70 6.43
C ASP A 110 -22.60 3.79 5.51
N PRO A 111 -21.82 2.85 6.08
CA PRO A 111 -20.94 1.96 5.31
C PRO A 111 -21.68 0.97 4.41
N ASP A 112 -22.91 0.59 4.78
CA ASP A 112 -23.72 -0.40 4.06
C ASP A 112 -24.63 0.24 3.00
N ARG A 113 -24.50 1.56 2.78
CA ARG A 113 -25.25 2.30 1.77
C ARG A 113 -25.10 1.65 0.39
N GLU A 114 -26.21 1.54 -0.32
CA GLU A 114 -26.25 0.90 -1.65
C GLU A 114 -25.27 1.56 -2.65
N ASP A 115 -25.07 2.88 -2.54
CA ASP A 115 -24.19 3.66 -3.42
C ASP A 115 -22.72 3.76 -2.94
N ALA A 116 -22.33 3.07 -1.87
CA ALA A 116 -20.97 3.14 -1.33
C ALA A 116 -19.90 2.80 -2.38
N PRO A 117 -20.01 1.70 -3.14
CA PRO A 117 -19.03 1.35 -4.15
C PRO A 117 -18.84 2.45 -5.20
N ILE A 118 -19.92 3.11 -5.61
CA ILE A 118 -19.91 4.22 -6.58
C ILE A 118 -19.10 5.39 -6.02
N LEU A 119 -19.38 5.77 -4.75
CA LEU A 119 -18.69 6.88 -4.08
C LEU A 119 -17.20 6.57 -3.87
N ILE A 120 -16.87 5.35 -3.45
CA ILE A 120 -15.48 4.90 -3.26
C ILE A 120 -14.74 4.90 -4.60
N ASN A 121 -15.37 4.41 -5.68
CA ASN A 121 -14.79 4.42 -7.02
C ASN A 121 -14.56 5.86 -7.52
N ALA A 122 -15.51 6.76 -7.27
CA ALA A 122 -15.36 8.17 -7.59
C ALA A 122 -14.19 8.82 -6.84
N MET A 123 -14.02 8.51 -5.55
CA MET A 123 -12.85 8.95 -4.77
C MET A 123 -11.54 8.42 -5.36
N GLY A 124 -11.46 7.12 -5.67
CA GLY A 124 -10.28 6.51 -6.29
C GLY A 124 -9.91 7.17 -7.63
N ASN A 125 -10.91 7.47 -8.45
CA ASN A 125 -10.72 8.18 -9.72
C ASN A 125 -10.20 9.61 -9.53
N LEU A 126 -10.69 10.34 -8.53
CA LEU A 126 -10.21 11.68 -8.20
C LEU A 126 -8.76 11.65 -7.70
N TYR A 127 -8.43 10.70 -6.82
CA TYR A 127 -7.05 10.47 -6.36
C TYR A 127 -6.11 10.18 -7.54
N MET A 128 -6.49 9.25 -8.42
CA MET A 128 -5.68 8.85 -9.58
C MET A 128 -5.50 9.98 -10.61
N GLN A 129 -6.57 10.68 -10.97
CA GLN A 129 -6.56 11.58 -12.13
C GLN A 129 -6.27 13.04 -11.79
N LYS A 130 -6.81 13.53 -10.66
CA LYS A 130 -6.66 14.95 -10.28
C LYS A 130 -5.48 15.14 -9.35
N LEU A 131 -5.31 14.25 -8.38
CA LEU A 131 -4.27 14.39 -7.36
C LEU A 131 -2.99 13.62 -7.70
N ARG A 132 -3.06 12.65 -8.62
CA ARG A 132 -1.96 11.71 -8.93
C ARG A 132 -1.43 11.00 -7.68
N ASP A 133 -2.31 10.79 -6.71
CA ASP A 133 -2.05 10.07 -5.47
C ASP A 133 -2.50 8.63 -5.72
N TYR A 134 -1.59 7.82 -6.27
CA TYR A 134 -1.91 6.47 -6.73
C TYR A 134 -2.06 5.50 -5.56
N GLU A 135 -1.35 5.76 -4.46
CA GLU A 135 -1.43 4.99 -3.22
C GLU A 135 -2.84 5.08 -2.61
N ARG A 136 -3.40 6.27 -2.48
CA ARG A 136 -4.79 6.40 -2.00
C ARG A 136 -5.82 5.89 -2.99
N ALA A 137 -5.54 5.99 -4.29
CA ALA A 137 -6.41 5.38 -5.29
C ALA A 137 -6.45 3.84 -5.13
N VAL A 138 -5.30 3.21 -4.87
CA VAL A 138 -5.21 1.76 -4.56
C VAL A 138 -6.08 1.42 -3.35
N GLU A 139 -6.01 2.19 -2.26
CA GLU A 139 -6.83 1.97 -1.07
C GLU A 139 -8.33 1.95 -1.41
N CYS A 140 -8.80 2.94 -2.18
CA CYS A 140 -10.20 2.99 -2.61
C CYS A 140 -10.59 1.76 -3.46
N TYR A 141 -9.77 1.37 -4.43
CA TYR A 141 -10.12 0.24 -5.30
C TYR A 141 -10.07 -1.10 -4.56
N GLU A 142 -9.07 -1.35 -3.72
CA GLU A 142 -9.02 -2.58 -2.90
C GLU A 142 -10.18 -2.64 -1.90
N GLN A 143 -10.64 -1.48 -1.38
CA GLN A 143 -11.83 -1.43 -0.53
C GLN A 143 -13.06 -1.95 -1.27
N ILE A 144 -13.31 -1.53 -2.52
CA ILE A 144 -14.42 -2.06 -3.33
C ILE A 144 -14.29 -3.57 -3.51
N LEU A 145 -13.09 -4.06 -3.83
CA LEU A 145 -12.86 -5.49 -4.08
C LEU A 145 -12.98 -6.36 -2.83
N THR A 146 -12.86 -5.76 -1.64
CA THR A 146 -12.91 -6.46 -0.35
C THR A 146 -14.31 -6.38 0.26
N ASP A 147 -14.86 -5.18 0.35
CA ASP A 147 -16.10 -4.89 1.08
C ASP A 147 -17.33 -5.06 0.17
N HIS A 148 -17.17 -4.85 -1.13
CA HIS A 148 -18.25 -4.87 -2.12
C HIS A 148 -17.95 -5.74 -3.35
N PRO A 149 -17.53 -7.01 -3.17
CA PRO A 149 -17.01 -7.85 -4.26
C PRO A 149 -18.00 -8.18 -5.38
N ASN A 150 -19.30 -7.95 -5.15
CA ASN A 150 -20.37 -8.23 -6.12
C ASN A 150 -20.95 -6.95 -6.73
N SER A 151 -20.39 -5.76 -6.45
CA SER A 151 -20.89 -4.51 -7.03
C SER A 151 -20.47 -4.35 -8.49
N ASP A 152 -21.21 -3.53 -9.24
CA ASP A 152 -20.92 -3.23 -10.64
C ASP A 152 -19.55 -2.53 -10.82
N GLU A 153 -19.07 -1.86 -9.77
CA GLU A 153 -17.79 -1.15 -9.72
C GLU A 153 -16.60 -2.09 -9.63
N THR A 154 -16.79 -3.33 -9.16
CA THR A 154 -15.73 -4.36 -9.03
C THR A 154 -14.91 -4.51 -10.31
N ARG A 155 -15.58 -4.50 -11.46
CA ARG A 155 -14.90 -4.59 -12.77
C ARG A 155 -13.96 -3.41 -12.98
N SER A 156 -14.45 -2.19 -12.79
CA SER A 156 -13.68 -0.96 -12.98
C SER A 156 -12.57 -0.81 -11.94
N ALA A 157 -12.82 -1.22 -10.70
CA ALA A 157 -11.86 -1.20 -9.60
C ALA A 157 -10.67 -2.10 -9.91
N LEU A 158 -10.88 -3.32 -10.43
CA LEU A 158 -9.79 -4.22 -10.84
C LEU A 158 -8.90 -3.61 -11.94
N VAL A 159 -9.50 -3.01 -12.97
CA VAL A 159 -8.75 -2.37 -14.07
C VAL A 159 -7.95 -1.17 -13.55
N ASN A 160 -8.58 -0.30 -12.77
CA ASN A 160 -7.95 0.91 -12.25
C ASN A 160 -6.87 0.59 -11.21
N LEU A 161 -7.07 -0.44 -10.38
CA LEU A 161 -6.09 -0.94 -9.44
C LEU A 161 -4.81 -1.39 -10.15
N ALA A 162 -4.94 -2.15 -11.24
CA ALA A 162 -3.78 -2.57 -12.04
C ALA A 162 -3.03 -1.35 -12.60
N ASN A 163 -3.77 -0.37 -13.15
CA ASN A 163 -3.20 0.88 -13.65
C ASN A 163 -2.48 1.67 -12.55
N CYS A 164 -3.03 1.73 -11.34
CA CYS A 164 -2.38 2.40 -10.21
C CYS A 164 -1.06 1.72 -9.83
N TYR A 165 -1.03 0.39 -9.74
CA TYR A 165 0.21 -0.34 -9.46
C TYR A 165 1.27 -0.13 -10.55
N GLU A 166 0.88 -0.04 -11.83
CA GLU A 166 1.81 0.35 -12.91
C GLU A 166 2.35 1.77 -12.72
N LYS A 167 1.50 2.74 -12.36
CA LYS A 167 1.93 4.12 -12.11
C LYS A 167 2.85 4.24 -10.89
N LEU A 168 2.70 3.36 -9.92
CA LEU A 168 3.59 3.23 -8.77
C LEU A 168 4.87 2.45 -9.08
N ASN A 169 5.01 1.91 -10.29
CA ASN A 169 6.08 1.00 -10.68
C ASN A 169 6.16 -0.27 -9.79
N ASP A 170 5.06 -0.63 -9.12
CA ASP A 170 4.94 -1.89 -8.40
C ASP A 170 4.47 -2.98 -9.36
N LEU A 171 5.42 -3.42 -10.20
CA LEU A 171 5.19 -4.43 -11.23
C LEU A 171 4.74 -5.78 -10.64
N ASN A 172 5.14 -6.09 -9.40
CA ASN A 172 4.71 -7.33 -8.75
C ASN A 172 3.23 -7.30 -8.42
N SER A 173 2.74 -6.21 -7.83
CA SER A 173 1.32 -6.03 -7.52
C SER A 173 0.48 -5.87 -8.79
N ALA A 174 1.00 -5.18 -9.81
CA ALA A 174 0.36 -5.10 -11.13
C ALA A 174 0.16 -6.50 -11.74
N ARG A 175 1.22 -7.34 -11.80
CA ARG A 175 1.12 -8.73 -12.30
C ARG A 175 0.12 -9.57 -11.53
N ARG A 176 0.08 -9.46 -10.20
CA ARG A 176 -0.94 -10.16 -9.39
C ARG A 176 -2.34 -9.70 -9.76
N THR A 177 -2.54 -8.40 -9.95
CA THR A 177 -3.84 -7.82 -10.31
C THR A 177 -4.26 -8.26 -11.72
N TYR A 178 -3.36 -8.27 -12.71
CA TYR A 178 -3.68 -8.81 -14.04
C TYR A 178 -4.07 -10.28 -14.01
N ARG A 179 -3.42 -11.11 -13.19
CA ARG A 179 -3.85 -12.51 -12.99
C ARG A 179 -5.23 -12.61 -12.36
N ARG A 180 -5.57 -11.73 -11.39
CA ARG A 180 -6.94 -11.64 -10.84
C ARG A 180 -7.94 -11.29 -11.94
N MET A 181 -7.61 -10.36 -12.85
CA MET A 181 -8.46 -10.00 -13.99
C MET A 181 -8.67 -11.18 -14.95
N LEU A 182 -7.63 -11.96 -15.24
CA LEU A 182 -7.76 -13.20 -16.03
C LEU A 182 -8.61 -14.27 -15.33
N ALA A 183 -8.71 -14.26 -14.00
CA ALA A 183 -9.61 -15.19 -13.30
C ALA A 183 -11.06 -14.67 -13.26
N ALA A 184 -11.23 -13.35 -13.11
CA ALA A 184 -12.54 -12.73 -12.91
C ALA A 184 -13.32 -12.48 -14.21
N PHE A 185 -12.63 -12.18 -15.31
CA PHE A 185 -13.28 -11.81 -16.57
C PHE A 185 -13.33 -12.96 -17.58
N PRO A 186 -14.50 -13.23 -18.19
CA PRO A 186 -14.66 -14.27 -19.21
C PRO A 186 -13.75 -14.09 -20.42
N GLU A 187 -13.49 -15.19 -21.13
CA GLU A 187 -12.75 -15.17 -22.40
C GLU A 187 -13.45 -14.30 -23.45
N GLY A 188 -12.66 -13.59 -24.26
CA GLY A 188 -13.17 -12.67 -25.28
C GLY A 188 -13.51 -11.25 -24.78
N THR A 189 -13.53 -11.01 -23.47
CA THR A 189 -13.72 -9.66 -22.92
C THR A 189 -12.49 -8.78 -23.13
N GLN A 190 -12.72 -7.47 -23.30
CA GLN A 190 -11.64 -6.51 -23.52
C GLN A 190 -10.70 -6.46 -22.32
N GLU A 191 -11.24 -6.55 -21.10
CA GLU A 191 -10.49 -6.51 -19.85
C GLU A 191 -9.55 -7.71 -19.71
N ARG A 192 -10.01 -8.92 -20.08
CA ARG A 192 -9.16 -10.11 -20.09
C ARG A 192 -8.05 -10.00 -21.14
N ASN A 193 -8.39 -9.59 -22.36
CA ASN A 193 -7.41 -9.41 -23.44
C ASN A 193 -6.35 -8.36 -23.07
N PHE A 194 -6.78 -7.28 -22.41
CA PHE A 194 -5.90 -6.25 -21.88
C PHE A 194 -4.96 -6.82 -20.81
N ALA A 195 -5.50 -7.56 -19.82
CA ALA A 195 -4.68 -8.18 -18.78
C ALA A 195 -3.66 -9.19 -19.32
N GLN A 196 -4.04 -9.99 -20.32
CA GLN A 196 -3.13 -10.91 -21.00
C GLN A 196 -1.98 -10.15 -21.70
N ALA A 197 -2.32 -9.13 -22.48
CA ALA A 197 -1.33 -8.33 -23.20
C ALA A 197 -0.34 -7.62 -22.26
N GLN A 198 -0.79 -7.18 -21.08
CA GLN A 198 0.12 -6.59 -20.09
C GLN A 198 1.00 -7.65 -19.41
N LEU A 199 0.46 -8.84 -19.13
CA LEU A 199 1.25 -9.93 -18.56
C LEU A 199 2.40 -10.39 -19.46
N ASP A 200 2.19 -10.37 -20.77
CA ASP A 200 3.19 -10.75 -21.77
C ASP A 200 4.34 -9.72 -21.90
N ARG A 201 4.16 -8.50 -21.36
CA ARG A 201 5.17 -7.43 -21.39
C ARG A 201 6.18 -7.48 -20.23
N PHE A 202 5.91 -8.26 -19.18
CA PHE A 202 6.79 -8.41 -18.01
C PHE A 202 7.83 -9.52 -18.21
#